data_AF-A0A7J8P807-F1
#
_entry.id   AF-A0A7J8P807-F1
#
_cell.length_a   1.000
_cell.length_b   1.000
_cell.length_c   1.000
_cell.angle_alpha   90.00
_cell.angle_beta   90.00
_cell.angle_gamma   90.00
#
_symmetry.space_group_name_H-M   'P 1'
#
loop_
_entity.id
_entity.type
_entity.pdbx_description
1 polymer ?
#
loop_
_entity_poly.entity_id
_entity_poly.type
_entity_poly.pdbx_seq_one_letter_code
_entity_poly.pdbx_strand_id
1 'polypeptide(L)'
;METTRRWFNKFKSKDKVRSSKNKEAVGNAKEGSKPPTSEEAPSDVTKQRVAAAKQYIEDHYKKQMKSLQERKERRDILEKKLADAEVSEEEQNNLLKYFEKKEREYMRMQRHKMGTDDFEPLTMIGKGAFGE
;
A
#
# COMPACT_ATOMS: atom_id res chain seq x y z
N MET A 1 25.73 1.29 -0.42
CA MET A 1 24.45 1.54 0.27
C MET A 1 23.40 0.62 -0.32
N GLU A 2 23.29 -0.59 0.23
CA GLU A 2 22.48 -1.70 -0.31
C GLU A 2 21.41 -2.11 0.71
N THR A 3 20.33 -1.33 0.83
CA THR A 3 19.27 -1.61 1.82
C THR A 3 17.90 -1.94 1.20
N THR A 4 17.81 -2.17 -0.10
CA THR A 4 16.54 -2.47 -0.79
C THR A 4 16.33 -3.93 -1.19
N ARG A 5 17.27 -4.86 -0.91
CA ARG A 5 17.14 -6.28 -1.32
C ARG A 5 16.60 -7.23 -0.25
N ARG A 6 16.12 -6.74 0.89
CA ARG A 6 15.75 -7.60 2.04
C ARG A 6 14.30 -8.06 2.09
N TRP A 7 13.40 -7.52 1.27
CA TRP A 7 11.98 -7.88 1.33
C TRP A 7 11.67 -9.23 0.67
N PHE A 8 12.44 -9.63 -0.35
CA PHE A 8 12.11 -10.78 -1.20
C PHE A 8 12.50 -12.15 -0.61
N ASN A 9 13.38 -12.21 0.38
CA ASN A 9 13.88 -13.48 0.94
C ASN A 9 12.98 -14.09 2.03
N LYS A 10 11.85 -13.46 2.38
CA LYS A 10 11.02 -13.91 3.51
C LYS A 10 9.94 -14.94 3.13
N PHE A 11 9.86 -15.37 1.86
CA PHE A 11 8.83 -16.29 1.38
C PHE A 11 9.32 -17.73 1.11
N LYS A 12 10.56 -18.07 1.49
CA LYS A 12 11.13 -19.42 1.29
C LYS A 12 11.71 -19.94 2.59
N SER A 13 10.88 -20.32 3.56
CA SER A 13 11.23 -21.28 4.63
C SER A 13 10.06 -21.46 5.60
N LYS A 14 9.10 -22.31 5.24
CA LYS A 14 8.40 -23.12 6.24
C LYS A 14 7.75 -24.31 5.54
N ASP A 15 8.42 -25.46 5.62
CA ASP A 15 7.81 -26.78 5.69
C ASP A 15 8.89 -27.80 6.03
N LYS A 16 8.86 -28.32 7.25
CA LYS A 16 9.53 -29.58 7.61
C LYS A 16 8.85 -30.21 8.83
N VAL A 17 8.74 -31.55 8.77
CA VAL A 17 8.27 -32.56 9.74
C VAL A 17 6.96 -33.21 9.21
N ARG A 18 6.86 -34.50 8.87
CA ARG A 18 7.53 -35.72 9.36
C ARG A 18 7.49 -36.85 8.30
N SER A 19 8.43 -37.79 8.39
CA SER A 19 8.73 -38.89 7.46
C SER A 19 8.25 -40.25 7.97
N SER A 20 7.86 -41.15 7.06
CA SER A 20 7.94 -42.61 7.25
C SER A 20 7.95 -43.38 5.91
N LYS A 21 9.17 -43.74 5.49
CA LYS A 21 9.67 -45.03 4.93
C LYS A 21 8.75 -45.89 4.01
N ASN A 22 9.22 -46.13 2.78
CA ASN A 22 9.58 -47.49 2.29
C ASN A 22 10.52 -47.42 1.07
N LYS A 23 11.40 -48.43 0.96
CA LYS A 23 12.55 -48.57 0.05
C LYS A 23 12.25 -49.55 -1.10
N GLU A 24 13.18 -49.54 -2.08
CA GLU A 24 13.42 -50.46 -3.22
C GLU A 24 12.80 -50.02 -4.56
N ALA A 25 13.46 -50.08 -5.73
CA ALA A 25 14.86 -50.26 -6.11
C ALA A 25 15.02 -49.76 -7.58
N VAL A 26 16.18 -49.17 -7.88
CA VAL A 26 16.94 -49.09 -9.15
C VAL A 26 16.20 -48.80 -10.48
N GLY A 27 16.64 -47.74 -11.19
CA GLY A 27 16.72 -47.81 -12.66
C GLY A 27 16.57 -46.52 -13.46
N ASN A 28 17.71 -45.93 -13.82
CA ASN A 28 17.99 -45.26 -15.10
C ASN A 28 17.64 -43.77 -15.29
N ALA A 29 18.69 -43.02 -15.60
CA ALA A 29 18.66 -41.64 -16.06
C ALA A 29 18.22 -41.56 -17.52
N LYS A 30 17.30 -40.63 -17.83
CA LYS A 30 17.30 -39.90 -19.11
C LYS A 30 16.40 -38.66 -19.04
N GLU A 31 17.03 -37.54 -19.40
CA GLU A 31 16.53 -36.29 -19.96
C GLU A 31 15.04 -36.17 -20.28
N GLY A 32 14.51 -34.96 -20.05
CA GLY A 32 13.32 -34.52 -20.77
C GLY A 32 12.60 -33.39 -20.08
N SER A 33 13.09 -32.17 -20.26
CA SER A 33 12.33 -30.94 -20.10
C SER A 33 10.95 -31.06 -20.77
N LYS A 34 9.88 -31.11 -19.98
CA LYS A 34 8.54 -30.72 -20.42
C LYS A 34 8.16 -29.47 -19.63
N PRO A 35 7.92 -28.31 -20.28
CA PRO A 35 7.22 -27.24 -19.61
C PRO A 35 5.83 -27.76 -19.22
N PRO A 36 5.30 -27.46 -18.03
CA PRO A 36 3.91 -27.77 -17.74
C PRO A 36 3.04 -26.81 -18.57
N THR A 37 2.74 -27.20 -19.80
CA THR A 37 1.59 -26.72 -20.55
C THR A 37 0.34 -27.31 -19.91
N SER A 38 -0.06 -26.78 -18.77
CA SER A 38 -1.43 -26.88 -18.29
C SER A 38 -2.11 -25.56 -18.61
N GLU A 39 -2.64 -25.45 -19.83
CA GLU A 39 -3.69 -24.46 -20.14
C GLU A 39 -5.00 -24.87 -19.47
N GLU A 40 -4.97 -25.04 -18.15
CA GLU A 40 -6.18 -25.15 -17.36
C GLU A 40 -6.66 -23.71 -17.13
N ALA A 41 -7.86 -23.40 -17.63
CA ALA A 41 -8.41 -22.05 -17.53
C ALA A 41 -8.41 -21.61 -16.05
N PRO A 42 -7.92 -20.39 -15.73
CA PRO A 42 -7.83 -19.94 -14.35
C PRO A 42 -9.21 -19.93 -13.69
N SER A 43 -9.28 -20.33 -12.43
CA SER A 43 -10.53 -20.29 -11.65
C SER A 43 -11.14 -18.88 -11.62
N ASP A 44 -12.46 -18.78 -11.48
CA ASP A 44 -13.14 -17.47 -11.47
C ASP A 44 -12.71 -16.60 -10.28
N VAL A 45 -12.39 -17.21 -9.13
CA VAL A 45 -11.81 -16.51 -7.98
C VAL A 45 -10.47 -15.88 -8.35
N THR A 46 -9.64 -16.60 -9.11
CA THR A 46 -8.36 -16.06 -9.61
C THR A 46 -8.60 -14.89 -10.55
N LYS A 47 -9.56 -14.99 -11.48
CA LYS A 47 -9.91 -13.89 -12.41
C LYS A 47 -10.37 -12.64 -11.66
N GLN A 48 -11.24 -12.79 -10.65
CA GLN A 48 -11.69 -11.67 -9.81
C GLN A 48 -10.54 -11.01 -9.05
N ARG A 49 -9.64 -11.81 -8.46
CA ARG A 49 -8.45 -11.27 -7.76
C ARG A 49 -7.51 -10.54 -8.72
N VAL A 50 -7.32 -11.05 -9.93
CA VAL A 50 -6.51 -10.39 -10.97
C VAL A 50 -7.15 -9.06 -11.37
N ALA A 51 -8.46 -9.02 -11.59
CA ALA A 51 -9.18 -7.79 -11.91
C ALA A 51 -9.07 -6.75 -10.77
N ALA A 52 -9.29 -7.17 -9.52
CA ALA A 52 -9.16 -6.30 -8.35
C ALA A 52 -7.72 -5.79 -8.17
N ALA A 53 -6.72 -6.64 -8.37
CA ALA A 53 -5.31 -6.26 -8.29
C ALA A 53 -4.94 -5.24 -9.37
N LYS A 54 -5.39 -5.47 -10.62
CA LYS A 54 -5.19 -4.53 -11.72
C LYS A 54 -5.79 -3.16 -11.40
N GLN A 55 -7.05 -3.13 -10.98
CA GLN A 55 -7.74 -1.89 -10.60
C GLN A 55 -7.02 -1.17 -9.46
N TYR A 56 -6.62 -1.90 -8.41
CA TYR A 56 -5.88 -1.34 -7.28
C TYR A 56 -4.57 -0.68 -7.71
N ILE A 57 -3.79 -1.35 -8.55
CA ILE A 57 -2.50 -0.84 -9.02
C ILE A 57 -2.70 0.43 -9.86
N GLU A 58 -3.64 0.41 -10.82
CA GLU A 58 -3.95 1.58 -11.65
C GLU A 58 -4.37 2.77 -10.79
N ASP A 59 -5.30 2.57 -9.86
CA ASP A 59 -5.80 3.62 -8.99
C ASP A 59 -4.71 4.13 -8.05
N HIS A 60 -3.85 3.25 -7.54
CA HIS A 60 -2.75 3.61 -6.66
C HIS A 60 -1.80 4.61 -7.33
N TYR A 61 -1.39 4.36 -8.57
CA TYR A 61 -0.50 5.27 -9.30
C TYR A 61 -1.21 6.55 -9.77
N LYS A 62 -2.48 6.46 -10.21
CA LYS A 62 -3.28 7.65 -10.53
C LYS A 62 -3.41 8.59 -9.33
N LYS A 63 -3.75 8.04 -8.16
CA LYS A 63 -3.88 8.80 -6.90
C LYS A 63 -2.54 9.40 -6.47
N GLN A 64 -1.45 8.65 -6.56
CA GLN A 64 -0.11 9.17 -6.24
C GLN A 64 0.28 10.34 -7.13
N MET A 65 0.09 10.22 -8.45
CA MET A 65 0.43 11.29 -9.38
C MET A 65 -0.39 12.55 -9.09
N LYS A 66 -1.70 12.38 -8.88
CA LYS A 66 -2.60 13.47 -8.50
C LYS A 66 -2.17 14.14 -7.20
N SER A 67 -1.85 13.36 -6.16
CA SER A 67 -1.40 13.90 -4.87
C SER A 67 -0.10 14.69 -4.97
N LEU A 68 0.85 14.23 -5.79
CA LEU A 68 2.09 14.97 -6.05
C LEU A 68 1.83 16.29 -6.77
N GLN A 69 0.94 16.27 -7.76
CA GLN A 69 0.56 17.47 -8.51
C GLN A 69 -0.13 18.50 -7.60
N GLU A 70 -1.14 18.07 -6.83
CA GLU A 70 -1.85 18.94 -5.87
C GLU A 70 -0.91 19.52 -4.79
N ARG A 71 0.13 18.78 -4.39
CA ARG A 71 1.14 19.28 -3.45
C ARG A 71 2.01 20.37 -4.07
N LYS A 72 2.38 20.24 -5.35
CA LYS A 72 3.11 21.29 -6.06
C LYS A 72 2.23 22.52 -6.24
N GLU A 73 1.00 22.35 -6.69
CA GLU A 73 0.07 23.47 -6.91
C GLU A 73 -0.19 24.27 -5.63
N ARG A 74 -0.39 23.59 -4.49
CA ARG A 74 -0.54 24.28 -3.20
C ARG A 74 0.69 25.09 -2.80
N ARG A 75 1.89 24.58 -3.09
CA ARG A 75 3.14 25.32 -2.87
C ARG A 75 3.26 26.51 -3.82
N ASP A 76 2.99 26.32 -5.11
CA ASP A 76 3.07 27.37 -6.13
C ASP A 76 2.09 28.52 -5.82
N ILE A 77 0.89 28.21 -5.33
CA ILE A 77 -0.09 29.22 -4.89
C ILE A 77 0.45 30.01 -3.69
N LEU A 78 1.11 29.36 -2.74
CA LEU A 78 1.71 30.04 -1.59
C LEU A 78 2.86 30.94 -2.03
N GLU A 79 3.76 30.45 -2.88
CA GLU A 79 4.91 31.22 -3.36
C GLU A 79 4.47 32.46 -4.16
N LYS A 80 3.45 32.34 -5.01
CA LYS A 80 2.85 33.50 -5.71
C LYS A 80 2.30 34.54 -4.74
N LYS A 81 1.50 34.10 -3.76
CA LYS A 81 0.96 35.01 -2.73
C LYS A 81 2.03 35.70 -1.91
N LEU A 82 3.15 35.02 -1.63
CA LEU A 82 4.27 35.61 -0.90
C LEU A 82 5.03 36.62 -1.76
N ALA A 83 5.18 36.36 -3.06
CA ALA A 83 5.78 37.31 -3.99
C ALA A 83 4.95 38.59 -4.13
N ASP A 84 3.61 38.47 -4.12
CA ASP A 84 2.70 39.61 -4.24
C ASP A 84 2.60 40.46 -2.95
N ALA A 85 2.94 39.90 -1.79
CA ALA A 85 2.62 40.49 -0.49
C ALA A 85 3.73 41.35 0.15
N GLU A 86 4.88 41.55 -0.52
CA GLU A 86 6.03 42.35 -0.04
C GLU A 86 6.39 42.09 1.44
N VAL A 87 6.36 40.83 1.84
CA VAL A 87 6.58 40.40 3.23
C VAL A 87 8.08 40.34 3.53
N SER A 88 8.48 40.50 4.80
CA SER A 88 9.87 40.34 5.20
C SER A 88 10.37 38.90 4.96
N GLU A 89 11.67 38.73 4.70
CA GLU A 89 12.27 37.41 4.45
C GLU A 89 12.07 36.45 5.65
N GLU A 90 12.09 36.97 6.87
CA GLU A 90 11.85 36.18 8.08
C GLU A 90 10.42 35.64 8.14
N GLU A 91 9.43 36.49 7.85
CA GLU A 91 8.03 36.09 7.81
C GLU A 91 7.75 35.11 6.66
N GLN A 92 8.35 35.34 5.49
CA GLN A 92 8.28 34.42 4.36
C GLN A 92 8.79 33.02 4.74
N ASN A 93 9.95 32.96 5.39
CA ASN A 93 10.53 31.70 5.87
C ASN A 93 9.66 31.01 6.93
N ASN A 94 9.05 31.77 7.83
CA ASN A 94 8.14 31.23 8.84
C ASN A 94 6.87 30.64 8.22
N LEU A 95 6.30 31.31 7.21
CA LEU A 95 5.13 30.84 6.48
C LEU A 95 5.42 29.55 5.69
N LEU A 96 6.59 29.46 5.05
CA LEU A 96 7.03 28.24 4.38
C LEU A 96 7.19 27.07 5.35
N LYS A 97 7.84 27.27 6.51
CA LYS A 97 7.97 26.24 7.55
C LYS A 97 6.61 25.77 8.07
N TYR A 98 5.67 26.70 8.27
CA TYR A 98 4.32 26.38 8.70
C TYR A 98 3.56 25.56 7.64
N PHE A 99 3.70 25.92 6.37
CA PHE A 99 3.13 25.15 5.26
C PHE A 99 3.67 23.71 5.21
N GLU A 100 5.00 23.53 5.34
CA GLU A 100 5.61 22.20 5.40
C GLU A 100 5.09 21.35 6.57
N LYS A 101 4.88 21.98 7.74
CA LYS A 101 4.28 21.32 8.90
C LYS A 101 2.86 20.83 8.59
N LYS A 102 2.03 21.67 7.98
CA LYS A 102 0.67 21.29 7.56
C LYS A 102 0.65 20.15 6.55
N GLU A 103 1.54 20.17 5.55
CA GLU A 103 1.68 19.07 4.59
C GLU A 103 2.02 17.75 5.28
N ARG A 104 2.93 17.79 6.25
CA ARG A 104 3.32 16.61 7.02
C ARG A 104 2.17 16.06 7.85
N GLU A 105 1.42 16.94 8.51
CA GLU A 105 0.23 16.59 9.29
C GLU A 105 -0.86 15.99 8.40
N TYR A 106 -1.11 16.56 7.22
CA TYR A 106 -2.04 16.01 6.24
C TYR A 106 -1.66 14.58 5.84
N MET A 107 -0.39 14.34 5.52
CA MET A 107 0.09 12.99 5.20
C MET A 107 0.01 12.02 6.38
N ARG A 108 0.15 12.52 7.62
CA ARG A 108 -0.04 11.70 8.83
C ARG A 108 -1.51 11.32 9.00
N MET A 109 -2.44 12.28 8.85
CA MET A 109 -3.88 12.03 8.92
C MET A 109 -4.32 11.02 7.86
N GLN A 110 -3.83 11.13 6.62
CA GLN A 110 -4.17 10.16 5.56
C GLN A 110 -3.75 8.71 5.87
N ARG A 111 -2.68 8.51 6.66
CA ARG A 111 -2.25 7.17 7.08
C ARG A 111 -2.99 6.67 8.31
N HIS A 112 -3.58 7.56 9.09
CA HIS A 112 -4.32 7.20 10.27
C HIS A 112 -5.66 6.57 9.86
N LYS A 113 -5.92 5.36 10.35
CA LYS A 113 -7.17 4.65 10.12
C LYS A 113 -7.85 4.53 11.48
N MET A 114 -9.00 5.16 11.62
CA MET A 114 -9.82 5.06 12.82
C MET A 114 -10.72 3.83 12.70
N GLY A 115 -10.78 3.02 13.74
CA GLY A 115 -11.70 1.89 13.92
C GLY A 115 -12.68 2.14 15.06
N THR A 116 -13.56 1.19 15.32
CA THR A 116 -14.48 1.23 16.46
C THR A 116 -13.75 1.24 17.81
N ASP A 117 -12.58 0.61 17.86
CA ASP A 117 -11.77 0.48 19.09
C ASP A 117 -11.14 1.80 19.54
N ASP A 118 -11.13 2.82 18.67
CA ASP A 118 -10.63 4.16 19.00
C ASP A 118 -11.66 5.03 19.75
N PHE A 119 -12.85 4.48 20.03
CA PHE A 119 -13.96 5.20 20.64
C PHE A 119 -14.48 4.48 21.90
N GLU A 120 -14.84 5.27 22.91
CA GLU A 120 -15.53 4.77 24.10
C GLU A 120 -17.04 5.02 23.96
N PRO A 121 -17.88 3.97 23.95
CA PRO A 121 -19.33 4.15 23.87
C PRO A 121 -19.86 4.67 25.21
N LEU A 122 -20.39 5.89 25.22
CA LEU A 122 -20.91 6.52 26.43
C LEU A 122 -22.33 6.08 26.76
N THR A 123 -23.26 6.20 25.81
CA THR A 123 -24.67 5.89 26.04
C THR A 123 -25.37 5.57 24.73
N MET A 124 -26.23 4.55 24.74
CA MET A 124 -27.07 4.21 23.60
C MET A 124 -28.24 5.19 23.50
N ILE A 125 -28.41 5.83 22.33
CA ILE A 125 -29.46 6.84 22.10
C ILE A 125 -30.72 6.20 21.50
N GLY A 126 -30.61 5.10 20.76
CA GLY A 126 -31.74 4.38 20.19
C GLY A 126 -31.32 3.15 19.38
N LYS A 127 -32.25 2.22 19.16
CA LYS A 127 -32.02 0.92 18.51
C LYS A 127 -32.98 0.73 17.34
N GLY A 128 -32.46 0.37 16.17
CA GLY A 128 -33.23 0.21 14.92
C GLY A 128 -33.13 -1.19 14.33
N ALA A 129 -33.77 -1.45 13.18
CA ALA A 129 -33.84 -2.80 12.58
C ALA A 129 -32.49 -3.34 12.06
N PHE A 130 -31.52 -2.47 11.75
CA PHE A 130 -30.20 -2.84 11.18
C PHE A 130 -29.03 -2.47 12.09
N GLY A 131 -29.28 -2.04 13.34
CA GLY A 131 -28.23 -1.60 14.27
C GLY A 131 -28.44 -2.14 15.67
N GLU A 132 -27.38 -2.14 16.47
CA GLU A 132 -27.48 -2.28 17.93
C GLU A 132 -27.66 -0.93 18.62
#